data_AF-A0A7S1ARB5-F1
#
_entry.id   AF-A0A7S1ARB5-F1
#
_cell.length_a   1.000
_cell.length_b   1.000
_cell.length_c   1.000
_cell.angle_alpha   90.00
_cell.angle_beta   90.00
_cell.angle_gamma   90.00
#
_symmetry.space_group_name_H-M   'P 1'
#
loop_
_entity.id
_entity.type
_entity.pdbx_description
1 polymer ?
#
loop_
_entity_poly.entity_id
_entity_poly.type
_entity_poly.pdbx_seq_one_letter_code
_entity_poly.pdbx_strand_id
1 'polypeptide(L)'
;AQDRARGKEGHVQRRRCAASHLYMEEENETDEYNPIIRPPRLSVERDAPTGDFGHKHHLAATKINMLVRGNLARKEASDHYRRDRNGKVTAIDPKLVGLDGYEEAHFNMPHVDDDRRFAVRDATAREVLQQLGCQEFSKYGVDFEGNAFQIINALGTATSGGSAIPEQVRQQMAMTSLFMGEKLDTPVCADDDSTKPNRQAIERRKYLLGQSDCLAVPVRADYSSQFKALSRPKPNADSSPSSKKDGNACGFAEWFWVIHAAAPNIGESTYADDWPVYVLPDPEPEPITESNAEAPEIKCCWKPKDANVYQRLDEPLYLAHMLAIWKAILTAMTRLGVEDAVLFPFGMGAFLRHLSRNDEKYCDEDKMRNLRRRVADQVMEAICVIEKMPEQDHVAVSDRGAAFPKRVHFCLACAGIEGVENHNAFVEAAGAKSKEYPRLKSLLKFRQNVCALQLSQELATSLGDPLKVAMLNGANRKLIGNHWFQSGARLAIDENIHRRSVSMSRISLLLNMGTEPSERRANELRGNLLWFGGHVVTPSSGKAEPSQQGSADKATGKSEAADKATGKSEATDKATDKSEATATDKMTAKEAKAK
;
A
#
# COMPACT_ATOMS: atom_id res chain seq x y z
N ALA A 1 -32.64 -11.33 -86.27
CA ALA A 1 -31.43 -10.51 -86.44
C ALA A 1 -31.03 -10.01 -85.05
N GLN A 2 -29.80 -10.19 -84.56
CA GLN A 2 -28.60 -9.37 -84.83
C GLN A 2 -28.88 -7.87 -84.50
N ASP A 3 -28.12 -7.13 -83.67
CA ASP A 3 -26.92 -7.33 -82.85
C ASP A 3 -26.83 -6.13 -81.83
N ARG A 4 -26.02 -6.02 -80.75
CA ARG A 4 -24.93 -6.78 -80.09
C ARG A 4 -24.92 -6.37 -78.58
N ALA A 5 -24.82 -7.27 -77.60
CA ALA A 5 -23.60 -7.74 -76.90
C ALA A 5 -22.88 -6.77 -75.91
N ARG A 6 -22.67 -7.27 -74.66
CA ARG A 6 -21.78 -6.80 -73.55
C ARG A 6 -22.22 -5.59 -72.69
N GLY A 7 -22.25 -5.77 -71.35
CA GLY A 7 -22.20 -4.64 -70.40
C GLY A 7 -22.50 -4.92 -68.91
N LYS A 8 -21.48 -5.36 -68.15
CA LYS A 8 -21.36 -5.29 -66.67
C LYS A 8 -22.42 -6.00 -65.79
N GLU A 9 -22.02 -7.12 -65.19
CA GLU A 9 -22.59 -7.60 -63.92
C GLU A 9 -22.04 -6.76 -62.75
N GLY A 10 -22.90 -6.42 -61.78
CA GLY A 10 -22.54 -5.71 -60.56
C GLY A 10 -22.50 -6.64 -59.34
N HIS A 11 -21.32 -6.94 -58.82
CA HIS A 11 -21.15 -7.91 -57.73
C HIS A 11 -21.52 -7.29 -56.37
N VAL A 12 -22.74 -7.53 -55.88
CA VAL A 12 -23.23 -7.02 -54.59
C VAL A 12 -22.61 -7.81 -53.43
N GLN A 13 -21.44 -7.37 -52.97
CA GLN A 13 -20.67 -8.04 -51.93
C GLN A 13 -21.24 -7.75 -50.54
N ARG A 14 -22.22 -8.57 -50.10
CA ARG A 14 -22.78 -8.53 -48.73
C ARG A 14 -21.68 -8.77 -47.70
N ARG A 15 -21.23 -7.70 -47.02
CA ARG A 15 -20.37 -7.81 -45.83
C ARG A 15 -21.14 -8.51 -44.71
N ARG A 16 -20.77 -9.75 -44.40
CA ARG A 16 -21.08 -10.36 -43.11
C ARG A 16 -20.18 -9.70 -42.06
N CYS A 17 -20.77 -8.99 -41.09
CA CYS A 17 -20.05 -8.68 -39.86
C CYS A 17 -19.83 -10.00 -39.11
N ALA A 18 -18.59 -10.46 -39.04
CA ALA A 18 -18.24 -11.58 -38.19
C ALA A 18 -18.28 -11.10 -36.73
N ALA A 19 -19.16 -11.68 -35.92
CA ALA A 19 -19.12 -11.47 -34.48
C ALA A 19 -17.82 -12.11 -33.95
N SER A 20 -16.87 -11.26 -33.52
CA SER A 20 -15.63 -11.70 -32.89
C SER A 20 -15.96 -12.24 -31.50
N HIS A 21 -16.31 -13.52 -31.43
CA HIS A 21 -16.56 -14.22 -30.17
C HIS A 21 -15.24 -14.35 -29.41
N LEU A 22 -14.91 -13.31 -28.62
CA LEU A 22 -13.77 -13.32 -27.71
C LEU A 22 -14.04 -14.37 -26.63
N TYR A 23 -13.55 -15.59 -26.88
CA TYR A 23 -13.34 -16.56 -25.83
C TYR A 23 -12.36 -15.95 -24.83
N MET A 24 -12.91 -15.50 -23.71
CA MET A 24 -12.15 -15.34 -22.48
C MET A 24 -11.84 -16.76 -22.00
N GLU A 25 -10.68 -17.28 -22.40
CA GLU A 25 -10.16 -18.52 -21.84
C GLU A 25 -10.06 -18.34 -20.32
N GLU A 26 -10.58 -19.31 -19.56
CA GLU A 26 -10.43 -19.32 -18.11
C GLU A 26 -8.95 -19.59 -17.80
N GLU A 27 -8.22 -18.52 -17.45
CA GLU A 27 -6.78 -18.58 -17.15
C GLU A 27 -6.52 -19.66 -16.08
N ASN A 28 -5.85 -20.75 -16.49
CA ASN A 28 -5.59 -21.91 -15.63
C ASN A 28 -4.81 -21.48 -14.39
N GLU A 29 -5.40 -21.55 -13.19
CA GLU A 29 -4.72 -21.15 -11.94
C GLU A 29 -3.47 -21.99 -11.60
N THR A 30 -3.22 -23.05 -12.36
CA THR A 30 -2.06 -23.94 -12.26
C THR A 30 -0.84 -23.51 -13.10
N ASP A 31 -0.91 -22.42 -13.87
CA ASP A 31 0.25 -21.93 -14.63
C ASP A 31 1.43 -21.61 -13.70
N GLU A 32 2.59 -22.18 -14.00
CA GLU A 32 3.77 -22.12 -13.15
C GLU A 32 4.27 -20.67 -13.01
N TYR A 33 4.14 -20.11 -11.79
CA TYR A 33 4.36 -18.68 -11.46
C TYR A 33 5.82 -18.21 -11.63
N ASN A 34 6.30 -18.20 -12.86
CA ASN A 34 7.56 -17.59 -13.26
C ASN A 34 7.40 -16.05 -13.25
N PRO A 35 8.20 -15.32 -12.47
CA PRO A 35 7.99 -13.89 -12.23
C PRO A 35 8.39 -13.04 -13.44
N ILE A 36 7.62 -11.98 -13.69
CA ILE A 36 7.83 -11.11 -14.86
C ILE A 36 8.92 -10.09 -14.55
N ILE A 37 10.16 -10.38 -14.94
CA ILE A 37 11.26 -9.40 -14.95
C ILE A 37 10.88 -8.24 -15.89
N ARG A 38 10.93 -7.00 -15.41
CA ARG A 38 10.59 -5.81 -16.20
C ARG A 38 11.81 -4.90 -16.39
N PRO A 39 12.26 -4.64 -17.64
CA PRO A 39 13.37 -3.73 -17.89
C PRO A 39 13.01 -2.27 -17.52
N PRO A 40 13.96 -1.47 -17.02
CA PRO A 40 13.79 -0.02 -16.90
C PRO A 40 13.47 0.58 -18.28
N ARG A 41 12.56 1.57 -18.35
CA ARG A 41 12.16 2.19 -19.63
C ARG A 41 13.30 2.87 -20.40
N LEU A 42 14.47 3.03 -19.77
CA LEU A 42 15.69 3.59 -20.38
C LEU A 42 16.62 2.53 -21.02
N SER A 43 16.37 1.24 -20.79
CA SER A 43 17.18 0.14 -21.37
C SER A 43 16.66 -0.38 -22.71
N VAL A 44 15.49 0.10 -23.13
CA VAL A 44 14.84 -0.19 -24.41
C VAL A 44 14.86 1.12 -25.23
N GLU A 45 15.45 1.23 -26.42
CA GLU A 45 16.14 0.21 -27.24
C GLU A 45 17.65 0.47 -27.42
N ARG A 46 18.46 -0.58 -27.58
CA ARG A 46 19.75 -0.51 -28.30
C ARG A 46 19.63 -0.89 -29.77
N ASP A 47 18.66 -1.75 -30.10
CA ASP A 47 18.50 -2.35 -31.44
C ASP A 47 17.39 -1.72 -32.29
N ALA A 48 16.75 -0.63 -31.81
CA ALA A 48 16.03 0.25 -32.73
C ALA A 48 17.03 0.81 -33.77
N PRO A 49 16.64 0.85 -35.06
CA PRO A 49 17.54 1.31 -36.11
C PRO A 49 18.02 2.73 -35.79
N THR A 50 19.33 2.94 -35.94
CA THR A 50 20.08 4.11 -35.44
C THR A 50 19.70 5.47 -36.06
N GLY A 51 18.63 5.53 -36.85
CA GLY A 51 18.03 6.75 -37.38
C GLY A 51 16.88 7.33 -36.55
N ASP A 52 16.17 6.57 -35.70
CA ASP A 52 15.04 7.14 -34.94
C ASP A 52 15.47 7.85 -33.65
N PHE A 53 16.12 8.99 -33.86
CA PHE A 53 16.37 10.00 -32.83
C PHE A 53 15.07 10.63 -32.29
N GLY A 54 13.98 10.54 -33.06
CA GLY A 54 12.67 11.10 -32.75
C GLY A 54 11.97 10.40 -31.58
N HIS A 55 11.92 9.05 -31.58
CA HIS A 55 11.20 8.30 -30.54
C HIS A 55 11.77 8.55 -29.14
N LYS A 56 13.10 8.51 -28.98
CA LYS A 56 13.76 8.77 -27.69
C LYS A 56 13.58 10.22 -27.22
N HIS A 57 13.63 11.19 -28.13
CA HIS A 57 13.29 12.58 -27.81
C HIS A 57 11.80 12.76 -27.48
N HIS A 58 10.89 12.03 -28.11
CA HIS A 58 9.46 12.05 -27.82
C HIS A 58 9.14 11.45 -26.44
N LEU A 59 9.74 10.32 -26.08
CA LEU A 59 9.63 9.73 -24.73
C LEU A 59 10.22 10.66 -23.66
N ALA A 60 11.40 11.24 -23.90
CA ALA A 60 12.02 12.20 -22.99
C ALA A 60 11.15 13.47 -22.82
N ALA A 61 10.68 14.06 -23.93
CA ALA A 61 9.76 15.20 -23.90
C ALA A 61 8.43 14.86 -23.21
N THR A 62 7.92 13.63 -23.36
CA THR A 62 6.71 13.17 -22.65
C THR A 62 6.96 13.06 -21.14
N LYS A 63 8.08 12.45 -20.70
CA LYS A 63 8.46 12.37 -19.27
C LYS A 63 8.68 13.77 -18.68
N ILE A 64 9.34 14.68 -19.41
CA ILE A 64 9.51 16.09 -19.02
C ILE A 64 8.14 16.80 -18.93
N ASN A 65 7.27 16.67 -19.92
CA ASN A 65 5.93 17.28 -19.92
C ASN A 65 5.06 16.76 -18.77
N MET A 66 5.12 15.47 -18.44
CA MET A 66 4.45 14.90 -17.25
C MET A 66 4.99 15.50 -15.96
N LEU A 67 6.31 15.60 -15.80
CA LEU A 67 6.95 16.19 -14.61
C LEU A 67 6.61 17.69 -14.47
N VAL A 68 6.63 18.45 -15.58
CA VAL A 68 6.28 19.87 -15.61
C VAL A 68 4.80 20.08 -15.30
N ARG A 69 3.88 19.33 -15.94
CA ARG A 69 2.44 19.39 -15.66
C ARG A 69 2.13 19.01 -14.21
N GLY A 70 2.77 17.97 -13.68
CA GLY A 70 2.62 17.56 -12.28
C GLY A 70 3.14 18.61 -11.29
N ASN A 71 4.28 19.26 -11.60
CA ASN A 71 4.80 20.35 -10.77
C ASN A 71 3.92 21.62 -10.84
N LEU A 72 3.39 21.96 -12.02
CA LEU A 72 2.44 23.07 -12.18
C LEU A 72 1.14 22.79 -11.42
N ALA A 73 0.51 21.63 -11.59
CA ALA A 73 -0.71 21.26 -10.86
C ALA A 73 -0.51 21.26 -9.33
N ARG A 74 0.62 20.74 -8.83
CA ARG A 74 0.99 20.82 -7.41
C ARG A 74 1.18 22.26 -6.93
N LYS A 75 1.80 23.14 -7.74
CA LYS A 75 1.95 24.56 -7.42
C LYS A 75 0.61 25.29 -7.44
N GLU A 76 -0.23 25.06 -8.44
CA GLU A 76 -1.58 25.61 -8.57
C GLU A 76 -2.45 25.28 -7.34
N ALA A 77 -2.46 24.01 -6.90
CA ALA A 77 -3.21 23.63 -5.70
C ALA A 77 -2.63 24.28 -4.43
N SER A 78 -1.30 24.30 -4.27
CA SER A 78 -0.63 24.97 -3.16
C SER A 78 -0.94 26.48 -3.11
N ASP A 79 -1.01 27.12 -4.28
CA ASP A 79 -1.35 28.53 -4.43
C ASP A 79 -2.84 28.80 -4.17
N HIS A 80 -3.76 27.95 -4.65
CA HIS A 80 -5.20 28.02 -4.37
C HIS A 80 -5.47 27.96 -2.86
N TYR A 81 -4.96 26.92 -2.18
CA TYR A 81 -5.05 26.81 -0.72
C TYR A 81 -4.38 27.97 0.05
N ARG A 82 -3.48 28.75 -0.57
CA ARG A 82 -2.87 29.95 0.03
C ARG A 82 -3.64 31.24 -0.22
N ARG A 83 -4.31 31.37 -1.36
CA ARG A 83 -4.99 32.61 -1.78
C ARG A 83 -6.43 32.67 -1.26
N ASP A 84 -7.16 31.60 -1.47
CA ASP A 84 -8.62 31.61 -1.38
C ASP A 84 -9.13 31.37 0.05
N ARG A 85 -8.25 30.87 0.94
CA ARG A 85 -8.55 30.54 2.34
C ARG A 85 -7.80 31.42 3.34
N ASN A 86 -8.08 32.71 3.33
CA ASN A 86 -7.70 33.63 4.41
C ASN A 86 -8.44 33.36 5.75
N GLY A 87 -9.42 32.45 5.77
CA GLY A 87 -10.04 31.93 6.98
C GLY A 87 -9.09 30.99 7.74
N LYS A 88 -8.83 31.28 9.02
CA LYS A 88 -8.01 30.45 9.90
C LYS A 88 -8.73 29.15 10.29
N VAL A 89 -8.72 28.15 9.41
CA VAL A 89 -9.05 26.77 9.79
C VAL A 89 -7.98 26.30 10.78
N THR A 90 -8.37 26.07 12.03
CA THR A 90 -7.48 25.60 13.10
C THR A 90 -7.68 24.11 13.37
N ALA A 91 -6.65 23.46 13.90
CA ALA A 91 -6.75 22.07 14.33
C ALA A 91 -7.64 21.97 15.59
N ILE A 92 -8.69 21.14 15.53
CA ILE A 92 -9.59 20.89 16.66
C ILE A 92 -8.86 20.02 17.68
N ASP A 93 -8.65 20.51 18.91
CA ASP A 93 -8.19 19.66 20.02
C ASP A 93 -9.22 18.53 20.26
N PRO A 94 -8.82 17.25 20.20
CA PRO A 94 -9.68 16.10 20.50
C PRO A 94 -10.53 16.22 21.77
N LYS A 95 -10.06 16.94 22.80
CA LYS A 95 -10.84 17.22 24.02
C LYS A 95 -12.14 17.96 23.73
N LEU A 96 -12.16 18.86 22.75
CA LEU A 96 -13.33 19.68 22.38
C LEU A 96 -14.48 18.85 21.77
N VAL A 97 -14.16 17.68 21.21
CA VAL A 97 -15.16 16.72 20.71
C VAL A 97 -15.41 15.56 21.69
N GLY A 98 -14.83 15.62 22.90
CA GLY A 98 -15.07 14.68 24.00
C GLY A 98 -14.18 13.44 24.00
N LEU A 99 -13.03 13.47 23.33
CA LEU A 99 -12.01 12.41 23.32
C LEU A 99 -10.92 12.68 24.38
N ASP A 100 -10.02 11.70 24.56
CA ASP A 100 -8.68 11.97 25.11
C ASP A 100 -7.99 13.04 24.25
N GLY A 101 -7.21 13.93 24.87
CA GLY A 101 -6.38 14.89 24.14
C GLY A 101 -5.23 14.24 23.37
N TYR A 102 -4.44 15.06 22.67
CA TYR A 102 -3.22 14.55 22.03
C TYR A 102 -2.29 13.88 23.06
N GLU A 103 -1.85 12.67 22.76
CA GLU A 103 -0.82 11.95 23.52
C GLU A 103 0.57 12.58 23.28
N GLU A 104 0.76 13.16 22.09
CA GLU A 104 1.96 13.87 21.67
C GLU A 104 1.55 14.95 20.65
N ALA A 105 2.09 16.16 20.77
CA ALA A 105 1.78 17.26 19.85
C ALA A 105 3.00 18.14 19.57
N HIS A 106 3.43 18.20 18.31
CA HIS A 106 4.46 19.13 17.83
C HIS A 106 3.82 20.31 17.10
N PHE A 107 4.43 21.50 17.21
CA PHE A 107 3.94 22.69 16.51
C PHE A 107 4.04 22.56 14.98
N ASN A 108 5.02 21.82 14.47
CA ASN A 108 5.22 21.52 13.05
C ASN A 108 5.81 20.12 12.86
N MET A 109 5.60 19.53 11.68
CA MET A 109 6.39 18.38 11.22
C MET A 109 7.89 18.77 11.16
N PRO A 110 8.83 17.86 11.48
CA PRO A 110 10.26 18.15 11.41
C PRO A 110 10.71 18.64 10.03
N HIS A 111 11.37 19.81 9.99
CA HIS A 111 11.99 20.30 8.76
C HIS A 111 13.27 19.49 8.46
N VAL A 112 13.43 19.13 7.20
CA VAL A 112 14.60 18.43 6.68
C VAL A 112 14.92 19.03 5.32
N ASP A 113 16.16 19.48 5.17
CA ASP A 113 16.74 20.01 3.94
C ASP A 113 16.82 18.93 2.84
N ASP A 114 16.90 19.34 1.58
CA ASP A 114 16.81 18.38 0.47
C ASP A 114 18.12 17.65 0.21
N ASP A 115 19.28 18.28 0.48
CA ASP A 115 20.59 17.63 0.38
C ASP A 115 20.68 16.43 1.32
N ARG A 116 20.22 16.55 2.58
CA ARG A 116 20.11 15.44 3.53
C ARG A 116 19.12 14.37 3.07
N ARG A 117 17.97 14.75 2.50
CA ARG A 117 17.01 13.78 1.95
C ARG A 117 17.62 12.97 0.81
N PHE A 118 18.35 13.63 -0.09
CA PHE A 118 19.02 12.97 -1.23
C PHE A 118 20.22 12.14 -0.79
N ALA A 119 21.02 12.59 0.19
CA ALA A 119 22.12 11.81 0.76
C ALA A 119 21.64 10.51 1.43
N VAL A 120 20.53 10.57 2.19
CA VAL A 120 19.92 9.40 2.85
C VAL A 120 19.20 8.49 1.85
N ARG A 121 18.55 9.06 0.83
CA ARG A 121 18.03 8.34 -0.34
C ARG A 121 19.14 7.51 -1.01
N ASP A 122 20.29 8.12 -1.28
CA ASP A 122 21.40 7.50 -2.03
C ASP A 122 22.18 6.48 -1.19
N ALA A 123 22.30 6.72 0.12
CA ALA A 123 22.80 5.72 1.06
C ALA A 123 21.87 4.50 1.14
N THR A 124 20.56 4.71 1.22
CA THR A 124 19.55 3.63 1.23
C THR A 124 19.57 2.85 -0.08
N ALA A 125 19.66 3.52 -1.23
CA ALA A 125 19.78 2.89 -2.55
C ALA A 125 21.00 1.93 -2.62
N ARG A 126 22.16 2.41 -2.15
CA ARG A 126 23.41 1.62 -2.14
C ARG A 126 23.31 0.42 -1.21
N GLU A 127 22.80 0.61 0.01
CA GLU A 127 22.64 -0.46 0.99
C GLU A 127 21.64 -1.53 0.50
N VAL A 128 20.52 -1.15 -0.16
CA VAL A 128 19.58 -2.11 -0.78
C VAL A 128 20.29 -2.98 -1.82
N LEU A 129 21.07 -2.40 -2.72
CA LEU A 129 21.83 -3.15 -3.74
C LEU A 129 22.88 -4.07 -3.09
N GLN A 130 23.63 -3.58 -2.10
CA GLN A 130 24.65 -4.34 -1.38
C GLN A 130 24.04 -5.54 -0.63
N GLN A 131 22.90 -5.34 0.05
CA GLN A 131 22.18 -6.40 0.74
C GLN A 131 21.49 -7.41 -0.20
N LEU A 132 21.46 -7.15 -1.50
CA LEU A 132 21.05 -8.07 -2.57
C LEU A 132 22.23 -8.65 -3.37
N GLY A 133 23.47 -8.46 -2.89
CA GLY A 133 24.67 -9.09 -3.46
C GLY A 133 25.46 -8.23 -4.47
N CYS A 134 25.07 -6.98 -4.71
CA CYS A 134 25.83 -6.07 -5.57
C CYS A 134 27.17 -5.70 -4.90
N GLN A 135 28.29 -6.11 -5.49
CA GLN A 135 29.63 -5.85 -4.96
C GLN A 135 30.31 -4.61 -5.57
N GLU A 136 29.96 -4.25 -6.81
CA GLU A 136 30.61 -3.16 -7.54
C GLU A 136 29.73 -1.91 -7.57
N PHE A 137 30.29 -0.78 -7.10
CA PHE A 137 29.68 0.53 -7.24
C PHE A 137 30.60 1.46 -8.03
N SER A 138 30.06 2.11 -9.06
CA SER A 138 30.80 3.12 -9.81
C SER A 138 31.21 4.29 -8.92
N LYS A 139 32.47 4.72 -9.04
CA LYS A 139 32.99 5.92 -8.34
C LYS A 139 32.25 7.21 -8.73
N TYR A 140 31.50 7.20 -9.84
CA TYR A 140 30.83 8.37 -10.40
C TYR A 140 29.34 8.47 -10.03
N GLY A 141 28.79 7.49 -9.29
CA GLY A 141 27.40 7.50 -8.84
C GLY A 141 26.79 6.10 -8.72
N VAL A 142 25.65 6.00 -8.05
CA VAL A 142 24.85 4.77 -8.01
C VAL A 142 23.80 4.86 -9.11
N ASP A 143 24.03 4.16 -10.23
CA ASP A 143 22.96 3.82 -11.17
C ASP A 143 22.07 2.78 -10.50
N PHE A 144 21.04 3.22 -9.76
CA PHE A 144 20.21 2.31 -9.00
C PHE A 144 19.36 1.45 -9.95
N GLU A 145 18.67 2.05 -10.90
CA GLU A 145 17.81 1.35 -11.85
C GLU A 145 18.56 0.31 -12.70
N GLY A 146 19.77 0.62 -13.18
CA GLY A 146 20.59 -0.31 -13.95
C GLY A 146 21.13 -1.49 -13.14
N ASN A 147 21.59 -1.26 -11.91
CA ASN A 147 22.07 -2.33 -11.02
C ASN A 147 20.91 -3.18 -10.46
N ALA A 148 19.80 -2.55 -10.10
CA ALA A 148 18.59 -3.23 -9.64
C ALA A 148 18.03 -4.16 -10.72
N PHE A 149 18.01 -3.73 -11.99
CA PHE A 149 17.61 -4.59 -13.10
C PHE A 149 18.55 -5.79 -13.28
N GLN A 150 19.87 -5.60 -13.20
CA GLN A 150 20.83 -6.71 -13.29
C GLN A 150 20.60 -7.77 -12.20
N ILE A 151 20.36 -7.34 -10.96
CA ILE A 151 20.03 -8.22 -9.83
C ILE A 151 18.73 -8.98 -10.10
N ILE A 152 17.64 -8.27 -10.42
CA ILE A 152 16.32 -8.87 -10.68
C ILE A 152 16.38 -9.87 -11.85
N ASN A 153 17.10 -9.53 -12.91
CA ASN A 153 17.31 -10.40 -14.06
C ASN A 153 18.11 -11.66 -13.67
N ALA A 154 19.22 -11.51 -12.95
CA ALA A 154 20.01 -12.65 -12.46
C ALA A 154 19.18 -13.59 -11.57
N LEU A 155 18.38 -13.04 -10.65
CA LEU A 155 17.47 -13.80 -9.80
C LEU A 155 16.44 -14.58 -10.61
N GLY A 156 15.77 -13.96 -11.59
CA GLY A 156 14.75 -14.63 -12.41
C GLY A 156 15.33 -15.61 -13.45
N THR A 157 16.62 -15.51 -13.79
CA THR A 157 17.32 -16.56 -14.58
C THR A 157 17.81 -17.75 -13.74
N ALA A 158 17.79 -17.66 -12.41
CA ALA A 158 18.22 -18.75 -11.55
C ALA A 158 17.12 -19.81 -11.41
N THR A 159 17.45 -21.07 -11.74
CA THR A 159 16.55 -22.24 -11.63
C THR A 159 16.03 -22.53 -10.21
N SER A 160 16.54 -21.82 -9.20
CA SER A 160 16.00 -21.78 -7.85
C SER A 160 16.14 -20.36 -7.27
N GLY A 161 15.40 -19.39 -7.80
CA GLY A 161 15.54 -17.95 -7.46
C GLY A 161 15.64 -17.62 -5.96
N GLY A 162 14.90 -18.34 -5.11
CA GLY A 162 15.00 -18.22 -3.64
C GLY A 162 16.37 -18.55 -3.04
N SER A 163 17.19 -19.39 -3.70
CA SER A 163 18.56 -19.74 -3.26
C SER A 163 19.56 -18.59 -3.49
N ALA A 164 19.31 -17.75 -4.51
CA ALA A 164 20.20 -16.67 -4.93
C ALA A 164 20.04 -15.37 -4.10
N ILE A 165 18.88 -15.15 -3.47
CA ILE A 165 18.75 -14.05 -2.49
C ILE A 165 19.51 -14.40 -1.18
N PRO A 166 20.23 -13.45 -0.55
CA PRO A 166 20.93 -13.71 0.71
C PRO A 166 19.99 -14.11 1.85
N GLU A 167 20.46 -14.97 2.75
CA GLU A 167 19.64 -15.62 3.79
C GLU A 167 18.87 -14.63 4.69
N GLN A 168 19.45 -13.49 5.06
CA GLN A 168 18.76 -12.44 5.85
C GLN A 168 17.60 -11.77 5.09
N VAL A 169 17.63 -11.79 3.75
CA VAL A 169 16.55 -11.30 2.88
C VAL A 169 15.46 -12.36 2.77
N ARG A 170 15.87 -13.63 2.60
CA ARG A 170 14.99 -14.81 2.59
C ARG A 170 14.17 -14.92 3.89
N GLN A 171 14.81 -14.75 5.04
CA GLN A 171 14.14 -14.75 6.36
C GLN A 171 13.11 -13.62 6.50
N GLN A 172 13.40 -12.40 6.03
CA GLN A 172 12.43 -11.31 6.01
C GLN A 172 11.25 -11.61 5.06
N MET A 173 11.53 -12.17 3.87
CA MET A 173 10.48 -12.49 2.90
C MET A 173 9.59 -13.63 3.39
N ALA A 174 10.14 -14.66 4.03
CA ALA A 174 9.39 -15.75 4.65
C ALA A 174 8.45 -15.28 5.78
N MET A 175 8.61 -14.06 6.29
CA MET A 175 7.68 -13.42 7.23
C MET A 175 6.72 -12.44 6.54
N THR A 176 6.97 -12.07 5.28
CA THR A 176 6.15 -11.14 4.51
C THR A 176 4.87 -11.83 4.02
N SER A 177 3.71 -11.18 4.26
CA SER A 177 2.39 -11.78 4.09
C SER A 177 1.46 -10.91 3.25
N LEU A 178 0.88 -11.45 2.18
CA LEU A 178 -0.18 -10.81 1.39
C LEU A 178 -1.54 -11.28 1.90
N PHE A 179 -2.27 -10.37 2.53
CA PHE A 179 -3.67 -10.57 2.88
C PHE A 179 -4.52 -10.19 1.66
N MET A 180 -5.09 -11.19 1.00
CA MET A 180 -6.02 -10.97 -0.10
C MET A 180 -7.32 -10.37 0.46
N GLY A 181 -7.78 -9.28 -0.14
CA GLY A 181 -9.04 -8.67 0.25
C GLY A 181 -10.25 -9.53 -0.09
N GLU A 182 -11.36 -9.30 0.61
CA GLU A 182 -12.66 -9.78 0.13
C GLU A 182 -12.96 -9.12 -1.22
N LYS A 183 -13.33 -9.94 -2.21
CA LYS A 183 -13.93 -9.43 -3.45
C LYS A 183 -15.27 -8.82 -3.07
N LEU A 184 -15.34 -7.50 -3.10
CA LEU A 184 -16.62 -6.81 -3.09
C LEU A 184 -17.37 -7.23 -4.34
N ASP A 185 -18.56 -7.81 -4.16
CA ASP A 185 -19.52 -8.02 -5.24
C ASP A 185 -20.06 -6.65 -5.68
N THR A 186 -19.23 -5.90 -6.43
CA THR A 186 -19.68 -4.73 -7.16
C THR A 186 -20.79 -5.20 -8.11
N PRO A 187 -22.02 -4.69 -7.97
CA PRO A 187 -23.14 -5.19 -8.75
C PRO A 187 -22.80 -5.02 -10.22
N VAL A 188 -22.70 -6.14 -10.93
CA VAL A 188 -22.48 -6.13 -12.37
C VAL A 188 -23.71 -5.47 -12.97
N CYS A 189 -23.58 -4.21 -13.39
CA CYS A 189 -24.62 -3.56 -14.18
C CYS A 189 -24.86 -4.48 -15.39
N ALA A 190 -26.04 -5.09 -15.46
CA ALA A 190 -26.40 -6.08 -16.47
C ALA A 190 -26.70 -5.43 -17.84
N ASP A 191 -26.00 -4.34 -18.13
CA ASP A 191 -25.86 -3.73 -19.44
C ASP A 191 -25.06 -4.71 -20.31
N ASP A 192 -25.77 -5.58 -21.03
CA ASP A 192 -25.22 -6.45 -22.09
C ASP A 192 -24.73 -5.65 -23.33
N ASP A 193 -24.60 -4.32 -23.16
CA ASP A 193 -24.09 -3.36 -24.12
C ASP A 193 -22.56 -3.46 -24.21
N SER A 194 -22.12 -4.43 -25.01
CA SER A 194 -20.75 -4.68 -25.43
C SER A 194 -19.98 -3.46 -25.99
N THR A 195 -20.62 -2.30 -26.20
CA THR A 195 -19.94 -1.07 -26.61
C THR A 195 -19.34 -0.28 -25.45
N LYS A 196 -19.85 -0.44 -24.22
CA LYS A 196 -19.32 0.24 -23.03
C LYS A 196 -18.05 -0.48 -22.52
N PRO A 197 -16.95 0.24 -22.20
CA PRO A 197 -15.75 -0.40 -21.68
C PRO A 197 -16.02 -0.98 -20.28
N ASN A 198 -16.17 -2.31 -20.19
CA ASN A 198 -16.51 -3.03 -18.97
C ASN A 198 -15.58 -2.61 -17.80
N ARG A 199 -16.17 -2.03 -16.73
CA ARG A 199 -15.44 -1.54 -15.55
C ARG A 199 -14.49 -2.61 -14.97
N GLN A 200 -14.93 -3.87 -14.91
CA GLN A 200 -14.10 -4.96 -14.39
C GLN A 200 -12.88 -5.26 -15.27
N ALA A 201 -12.95 -5.03 -16.58
CA ALA A 201 -11.81 -5.19 -17.48
C ALA A 201 -10.75 -4.09 -17.29
N ILE A 202 -11.16 -2.90 -16.81
CA ILE A 202 -10.26 -1.81 -16.43
C ILE A 202 -9.52 -2.16 -15.12
N GLU A 203 -10.24 -2.71 -14.13
CA GLU A 203 -9.66 -3.08 -12.82
C GLU A 203 -8.69 -4.26 -12.90
N ARG A 204 -9.05 -5.33 -13.62
CA ARG A 204 -8.32 -6.62 -13.61
C ARG A 204 -6.93 -6.61 -14.27
N ARG A 205 -6.52 -5.55 -14.97
CA ARG A 205 -5.35 -5.55 -15.89
C ARG A 205 -4.27 -4.49 -15.62
N LYS A 206 -4.31 -3.78 -14.49
CA LYS A 206 -3.46 -2.59 -14.28
C LYS A 206 -2.64 -2.55 -12.98
N TYR A 207 -2.93 -3.38 -12.00
CA TYR A 207 -2.50 -3.17 -10.61
C TYR A 207 -1.73 -4.35 -10.02
N LEU A 208 -0.67 -4.04 -9.28
CA LEU A 208 0.18 -5.00 -8.57
C LEU A 208 -0.47 -5.40 -7.23
N LEU A 209 -0.98 -4.42 -6.50
CA LEU A 209 -1.76 -4.61 -5.29
C LEU A 209 -3.25 -4.48 -5.65
N GLY A 210 -4.04 -5.50 -5.33
CA GLY A 210 -5.49 -5.46 -5.49
C GLY A 210 -6.13 -4.41 -4.58
N GLN A 211 -7.39 -4.07 -4.82
CA GLN A 211 -7.99 -2.88 -4.22
C GLN A 211 -8.06 -2.94 -2.69
N SER A 212 -8.52 -4.08 -2.17
CA SER A 212 -8.65 -4.36 -0.74
C SER A 212 -7.51 -5.23 -0.21
N ASP A 213 -6.46 -5.47 -1.01
CA ASP A 213 -5.32 -6.29 -0.62
C ASP A 213 -4.38 -5.51 0.30
N CYS A 214 -3.81 -6.21 1.29
CA CYS A 214 -2.87 -5.63 2.24
C CYS A 214 -1.59 -6.47 2.28
N LEU A 215 -0.45 -5.88 1.89
CA LEU A 215 0.86 -6.53 1.98
C LEU A 215 1.55 -6.11 3.29
N ALA A 216 1.71 -7.05 4.22
CA ALA A 216 2.45 -6.86 5.46
C ALA A 216 3.93 -7.24 5.28
N VAL A 217 4.81 -6.24 5.32
CA VAL A 217 6.27 -6.42 5.29
C VAL A 217 6.82 -6.18 6.71
N PRO A 218 7.65 -7.06 7.28
CA PRO A 218 8.36 -6.76 8.52
C PRO A 218 9.55 -5.85 8.19
N VAL A 219 9.70 -4.73 8.89
CA VAL A 219 10.71 -3.70 8.61
C VAL A 219 11.33 -3.14 9.88
N ARG A 220 12.42 -2.38 9.71
CA ARG A 220 13.03 -1.51 10.73
C ARG A 220 13.30 -0.13 10.12
N ALA A 221 13.30 0.92 10.92
CA ALA A 221 13.75 2.24 10.50
C ALA A 221 15.29 2.33 10.59
N ASP A 222 15.94 2.72 9.49
CA ASP A 222 17.37 3.01 9.46
C ASP A 222 17.66 4.49 9.76
N TYR A 223 16.67 5.37 9.55
CA TYR A 223 16.81 6.82 9.72
C TYR A 223 15.59 7.45 10.40
N SER A 224 15.86 8.45 11.24
CA SER A 224 14.85 9.11 12.08
C SER A 224 13.90 10.06 11.33
N SER A 225 12.96 10.67 12.06
CA SER A 225 12.16 11.81 11.59
C SER A 225 12.98 12.99 11.05
N GLN A 226 14.23 13.16 11.52
CA GLN A 226 15.16 14.20 11.07
C GLN A 226 16.20 13.69 10.06
N PHE A 227 16.01 12.50 9.47
CA PHE A 227 16.96 11.89 8.52
C PHE A 227 18.38 11.80 9.11
N LYS A 228 18.47 11.47 10.41
CA LYS A 228 19.70 11.05 11.09
C LYS A 228 19.69 9.53 11.16
N ALA A 229 20.82 8.88 10.90
CA ALA A 229 20.92 7.43 11.04
C ALA A 229 20.61 7.01 12.48
N LEU A 230 19.81 5.96 12.64
CA LEU A 230 19.51 5.36 13.93
C LEU A 230 20.58 4.33 14.28
N SER A 231 20.92 4.22 15.56
CA SER A 231 21.82 3.17 16.04
C SER A 231 21.25 1.81 15.63
N ARG A 232 22.04 0.97 14.94
CA ARG A 232 21.70 -0.44 14.77
C ARG A 232 22.13 -1.18 16.05
N PRO A 233 21.33 -2.13 16.58
CA PRO A 233 21.81 -3.06 17.60
C PRO A 233 23.13 -3.67 17.12
N LYS A 234 24.14 -3.69 18.00
CA LYS A 234 25.35 -4.45 17.68
C LYS A 234 24.95 -5.92 17.57
N PRO A 235 25.38 -6.66 16.53
CA PRO A 235 25.24 -8.12 16.58
C PRO A 235 25.95 -8.61 17.84
N ASN A 236 25.25 -9.34 18.69
CA ASN A 236 25.81 -9.78 19.97
C ASN A 236 27.04 -10.65 19.71
N ALA A 237 28.23 -10.16 20.06
CA ALA A 237 29.48 -10.88 19.81
C ALA A 237 29.48 -12.28 20.48
N ASP A 238 28.76 -12.40 21.60
CA ASP A 238 28.63 -13.63 22.37
C ASP A 238 27.50 -14.56 21.90
N SER A 239 26.70 -14.18 20.89
CA SER A 239 25.66 -15.07 20.31
C SER A 239 26.30 -16.10 19.37
N SER A 240 27.08 -17.02 19.97
CA SER A 240 27.62 -18.20 19.31
C SER A 240 26.46 -19.03 18.71
N PRO A 241 26.56 -19.53 17.47
CA PRO A 241 25.44 -20.14 16.73
C PRO A 241 24.99 -21.54 17.24
N SER A 242 25.33 -21.90 18.48
CA SER A 242 25.05 -23.20 19.10
C SER A 242 23.79 -23.22 19.99
N SER A 243 23.35 -22.09 20.54
CA SER A 243 22.23 -22.01 21.48
C SER A 243 20.85 -22.00 20.81
N LYS A 244 20.51 -23.05 20.05
CA LYS A 244 19.23 -23.25 19.33
C LYS A 244 17.94 -23.28 20.18
N LYS A 245 18.00 -23.00 21.49
CA LYS A 245 16.89 -23.31 22.42
C LYS A 245 15.96 -22.15 22.77
N ASP A 246 16.42 -20.90 22.63
CA ASP A 246 15.61 -19.73 22.97
C ASP A 246 15.03 -19.11 21.69
N GLY A 247 13.74 -19.37 21.45
CA GLY A 247 13.04 -18.99 20.20
C GLY A 247 12.92 -17.48 19.92
N ASN A 248 13.50 -16.63 20.77
CA ASN A 248 13.52 -15.17 20.63
C ASN A 248 14.87 -14.63 20.11
N ALA A 249 15.83 -15.49 19.76
CA ALA A 249 17.11 -15.12 19.13
C ALA A 249 16.98 -14.69 17.65
N CYS A 250 15.78 -14.30 17.20
CA CYS A 250 15.53 -13.83 15.84
C CYS A 250 16.12 -12.42 15.66
N GLY A 251 16.80 -12.15 14.53
CA GLY A 251 17.47 -10.87 14.23
C GLY A 251 16.55 -9.65 14.02
N PHE A 252 15.30 -9.75 14.47
CA PHE A 252 14.20 -8.82 14.27
C PHE A 252 13.97 -7.88 15.47
N ALA A 253 14.93 -7.78 16.41
CA ALA A 253 14.85 -6.84 17.53
C ALA A 253 14.62 -5.40 17.05
N GLU A 254 13.62 -4.73 17.63
CA GLU A 254 13.11 -3.41 17.23
C GLU A 254 12.38 -3.33 15.86
N TRP A 255 12.05 -4.46 15.21
CA TRP A 255 11.28 -4.45 13.96
C TRP A 255 9.77 -4.34 14.21
N PHE A 256 9.04 -3.81 13.24
CA PHE A 256 7.59 -3.64 13.22
C PHE A 256 7.04 -3.94 11.82
N TRP A 257 5.73 -4.15 11.68
CA TRP A 257 5.12 -4.33 10.36
C TRP A 257 4.89 -3.00 9.65
N VAL A 258 5.05 -2.98 8.33
CA VAL A 258 4.39 -2.01 7.46
C VAL A 258 3.32 -2.73 6.65
N ILE A 259 2.08 -2.29 6.79
CA ILE A 259 0.93 -2.75 6.02
C ILE A 259 0.80 -1.82 4.83
N HIS A 260 1.30 -2.24 3.66
CA HIS A 260 1.06 -1.53 2.41
C HIS A 260 -0.36 -1.85 1.94
N ALA A 261 -1.21 -0.83 1.90
CA ALA A 261 -2.52 -0.84 1.27
C ALA A 261 -2.58 0.31 0.25
N ALA A 262 -3.42 0.20 -0.78
CA ALA A 262 -3.52 1.24 -1.81
C ALA A 262 -4.85 2.00 -1.71
N ALA A 263 -4.78 3.31 -1.59
CA ALA A 263 -5.97 4.17 -1.61
C ALA A 263 -6.46 4.37 -3.05
N PRO A 264 -7.77 4.36 -3.33
CA PRO A 264 -8.27 4.63 -4.68
C PRO A 264 -7.98 6.09 -5.07
N ASN A 265 -7.29 6.27 -6.19
CA ASN A 265 -6.86 7.58 -6.68
C ASN A 265 -7.90 8.18 -7.64
N ILE A 266 -8.79 8.99 -7.07
CA ILE A 266 -9.89 9.68 -7.78
C ILE A 266 -9.63 11.16 -8.04
N GLY A 267 -8.49 11.70 -7.58
CA GLY A 267 -8.27 13.14 -7.48
C GLY A 267 -6.82 13.62 -7.45
N GLU A 268 -5.82 12.81 -7.79
CA GLU A 268 -4.45 13.35 -8.00
C GLU A 268 -4.33 14.19 -9.29
N SER A 269 -5.18 13.94 -10.28
CA SER A 269 -5.26 14.73 -11.51
C SER A 269 -6.61 14.54 -12.23
N THR A 270 -6.76 15.19 -13.39
CA THR A 270 -7.87 14.95 -14.34
C THR A 270 -7.82 13.58 -15.02
N TYR A 271 -6.77 12.81 -14.77
CA TYR A 271 -6.55 11.45 -15.27
C TYR A 271 -6.13 10.54 -14.12
N ALA A 272 -6.71 10.74 -12.93
CA ALA A 272 -6.44 9.92 -11.76
C ALA A 272 -6.86 8.47 -12.03
N ASP A 273 -5.95 7.52 -11.78
CA ASP A 273 -6.02 6.16 -12.32
C ASP A 273 -7.31 5.39 -11.99
N ASP A 274 -7.89 5.64 -10.81
CA ASP A 274 -9.10 4.97 -10.35
C ASP A 274 -10.38 5.77 -10.60
N TRP A 275 -10.31 7.02 -11.08
CA TRP A 275 -11.49 7.84 -11.36
C TRP A 275 -12.56 7.11 -12.21
N PRO A 276 -12.22 6.39 -13.31
CA PRO A 276 -13.22 5.68 -14.13
C PRO A 276 -14.01 4.57 -13.41
N VAL A 277 -13.54 4.08 -12.25
CA VAL A 277 -14.27 3.10 -11.43
C VAL A 277 -15.44 3.75 -10.70
N TYR A 278 -15.28 5.02 -10.29
CA TYR A 278 -16.21 5.76 -9.44
C TYR A 278 -16.97 6.89 -10.16
N VAL A 279 -16.94 6.91 -11.49
CA VAL A 279 -17.80 7.80 -12.29
C VAL A 279 -19.18 7.18 -12.39
N LEU A 280 -20.22 7.85 -11.86
CA LEU A 280 -21.62 7.52 -12.16
C LEU A 280 -21.82 7.51 -13.68
N PRO A 281 -22.63 6.61 -14.25
CA PRO A 281 -22.99 6.70 -15.66
C PRO A 281 -23.56 8.09 -15.94
N ASP A 282 -23.18 8.69 -17.06
CA ASP A 282 -23.74 9.98 -17.48
C ASP A 282 -25.27 9.84 -17.49
N PRO A 283 -26.02 10.78 -16.89
CA PRO A 283 -27.47 10.72 -16.93
C PRO A 283 -27.91 10.75 -18.40
N GLU A 284 -28.85 9.87 -18.78
CA GLU A 284 -29.42 9.93 -20.13
C GLU A 284 -29.88 11.36 -20.40
N PRO A 285 -29.48 11.98 -21.53
CA PRO A 285 -29.73 13.39 -21.76
C PRO A 285 -31.25 13.61 -21.78
N GLU A 286 -31.76 14.32 -20.77
CA GLU A 286 -33.20 14.56 -20.64
C GLU A 286 -33.74 15.12 -21.98
N PRO A 287 -34.83 14.55 -22.51
CA PRO A 287 -35.27 14.82 -23.87
C PRO A 287 -35.50 16.31 -24.03
N ILE A 288 -34.76 16.93 -24.97
CA ILE A 288 -34.66 18.38 -25.08
C ILE A 288 -36.04 18.98 -25.36
N THR A 289 -36.68 19.48 -24.30
CA THR A 289 -37.94 20.20 -24.39
C THR A 289 -37.68 21.57 -24.99
N GLU A 290 -38.41 21.91 -26.04
CA GLU A 290 -38.17 23.12 -26.86
C GLU A 290 -38.25 24.42 -26.04
N SER A 291 -38.90 24.38 -24.87
CA SER A 291 -38.98 25.47 -23.90
C SER A 291 -37.66 25.89 -23.24
N ASN A 292 -36.61 25.07 -23.30
CA ASN A 292 -35.32 25.35 -22.62
C ASN A 292 -34.25 25.98 -23.52
N ALA A 293 -34.60 26.35 -24.76
CA ALA A 293 -33.65 26.84 -25.77
C ALA A 293 -32.95 28.19 -25.45
N GLU A 294 -33.44 28.95 -24.47
CA GLU A 294 -32.91 30.28 -24.10
C GLU A 294 -32.05 30.28 -22.81
N ALA A 295 -31.71 29.11 -22.26
CA ALA A 295 -30.78 29.04 -21.12
C ALA A 295 -29.39 29.61 -21.52
N PRO A 296 -28.88 30.67 -20.86
CA PRO A 296 -27.67 31.33 -21.29
C PRO A 296 -26.45 30.40 -21.14
N GLU A 297 -25.75 30.13 -22.23
CA GLU A 297 -24.54 29.32 -22.26
C GLU A 297 -23.46 29.93 -21.36
N ILE A 298 -23.29 29.41 -20.13
CA ILE A 298 -22.28 29.86 -19.18
C ILE A 298 -20.90 29.41 -19.67
N LYS A 299 -20.36 30.20 -20.60
CA LYS A 299 -19.17 29.91 -21.39
C LYS A 299 -17.89 30.03 -20.55
N CYS A 300 -17.67 29.07 -19.65
CA CYS A 300 -16.55 29.03 -18.72
C CYS A 300 -15.22 28.86 -19.48
N CYS A 301 -14.59 29.99 -19.81
CA CYS A 301 -13.52 30.14 -20.79
C CYS A 301 -12.18 29.47 -20.45
N TRP A 302 -12.11 28.72 -19.34
CA TRP A 302 -10.91 28.04 -18.84
C TRP A 302 -10.92 26.52 -19.05
N LYS A 303 -12.07 25.91 -19.38
CA LYS A 303 -12.15 24.48 -19.68
C LYS A 303 -11.77 24.21 -21.15
N PRO A 304 -10.92 23.21 -21.45
CA PRO A 304 -10.77 22.68 -22.80
C PRO A 304 -12.14 22.22 -23.33
N LYS A 305 -12.41 22.44 -24.63
CA LYS A 305 -13.69 22.04 -25.24
C LYS A 305 -13.93 20.53 -25.22
N ASP A 306 -12.85 19.75 -25.09
CA ASP A 306 -12.84 18.29 -25.09
C ASP A 306 -12.81 17.69 -23.67
N ALA A 307 -12.97 18.51 -22.63
CA ALA A 307 -13.04 18.03 -21.24
C ALA A 307 -14.42 17.44 -20.96
N ASN A 308 -14.48 16.13 -20.66
CA ASN A 308 -15.72 15.37 -20.46
C ASN A 308 -16.71 16.10 -19.54
N VAL A 309 -17.96 16.14 -20.03
CA VAL A 309 -19.01 17.03 -19.53
C VAL A 309 -19.88 16.27 -18.50
N TYR A 310 -20.00 16.84 -17.30
CA TYR A 310 -20.86 16.37 -16.19
C TYR A 310 -20.56 14.99 -15.54
N GLN A 311 -19.33 14.46 -15.62
CA GLN A 311 -18.95 13.30 -14.81
C GLN A 311 -19.12 13.60 -13.30
N ARG A 312 -19.66 12.64 -12.54
CA ARG A 312 -19.96 12.77 -11.10
C ARG A 312 -19.43 11.59 -10.30
N LEU A 313 -18.97 11.84 -9.07
CA LEU A 313 -18.50 10.79 -8.18
C LEU A 313 -19.66 9.94 -7.63
N ASP A 314 -19.59 8.63 -7.83
CA ASP A 314 -20.31 7.60 -7.09
C ASP A 314 -19.77 7.53 -5.64
N GLU A 315 -20.17 8.53 -4.86
CA GLU A 315 -19.76 8.71 -3.48
C GLU A 315 -20.15 7.51 -2.58
N PRO A 316 -21.33 6.86 -2.75
CA PRO A 316 -21.62 5.60 -2.08
C PRO A 316 -20.63 4.47 -2.38
N LEU A 317 -20.34 4.20 -3.67
CA LEU A 317 -19.39 3.15 -4.07
C LEU A 317 -17.99 3.42 -3.53
N TYR A 318 -17.52 4.68 -3.65
CA TYR A 318 -16.22 5.11 -3.14
C TYR A 318 -16.09 4.90 -1.62
N LEU A 319 -17.12 5.26 -0.85
CA LEU A 319 -17.11 5.09 0.60
C LEU A 319 -17.20 3.61 1.02
N ALA A 320 -18.00 2.79 0.32
CA ALA A 320 -18.06 1.34 0.55
C ALA A 320 -16.69 0.67 0.28
N HIS A 321 -16.01 1.08 -0.79
CA HIS A 321 -14.66 0.62 -1.11
C HIS A 321 -13.64 1.06 -0.05
N MET A 322 -13.69 2.31 0.41
CA MET A 322 -12.85 2.78 1.52
C MET A 322 -13.09 1.99 2.83
N LEU A 323 -14.34 1.65 3.15
CA LEU A 323 -14.68 0.83 4.32
C LEU A 323 -14.09 -0.58 4.24
N ALA A 324 -14.17 -1.23 3.08
CA ALA A 324 -13.58 -2.55 2.87
C ALA A 324 -12.05 -2.54 3.02
N ILE A 325 -11.38 -1.52 2.49
CA ILE A 325 -9.92 -1.35 2.64
C ILE A 325 -9.54 -1.15 4.11
N TRP A 326 -10.26 -0.30 4.86
CA TRP A 326 -10.02 -0.12 6.29
C TRP A 326 -10.25 -1.40 7.10
N LYS A 327 -11.28 -2.19 6.78
CA LYS A 327 -11.50 -3.52 7.38
C LYS A 327 -10.35 -4.48 7.07
N ALA A 328 -9.86 -4.52 5.83
CA ALA A 328 -8.74 -5.38 5.43
C ALA A 328 -7.45 -5.01 6.19
N ILE A 329 -7.11 -3.71 6.29
CA ILE A 329 -5.94 -3.21 7.05
C ILE A 329 -6.01 -3.67 8.52
N LEU A 330 -7.14 -3.44 9.18
CA LEU A 330 -7.31 -3.76 10.61
C LEU A 330 -7.38 -5.28 10.86
N THR A 331 -7.97 -6.04 9.93
CA THR A 331 -8.00 -7.51 9.98
C THR A 331 -6.59 -8.09 9.80
N ALA A 332 -5.78 -7.54 8.88
CA ALA A 332 -4.38 -7.94 8.72
C ALA A 332 -3.57 -7.66 10.00
N MET A 333 -3.68 -6.46 10.58
CA MET A 333 -3.03 -6.13 11.87
C MET A 333 -3.46 -7.07 13.01
N THR A 334 -4.75 -7.39 13.09
CA THR A 334 -5.31 -8.33 14.08
C THR A 334 -4.75 -9.75 13.89
N ARG A 335 -4.77 -10.29 12.67
CA ARG A 335 -4.22 -11.62 12.33
C ARG A 335 -2.72 -11.73 12.64
N LEU A 336 -1.96 -10.63 12.48
CA LEU A 336 -0.53 -10.55 12.81
C LEU A 336 -0.23 -10.48 14.32
N GLY A 337 -1.24 -10.28 15.18
CA GLY A 337 -1.07 -10.17 16.64
C GLY A 337 -0.47 -8.84 17.09
N VAL A 338 -0.80 -7.75 16.37
CA VAL A 338 -0.36 -6.38 16.63
C VAL A 338 -1.07 -5.80 17.86
N GLU A 339 -0.32 -5.14 18.74
CA GLU A 339 -0.86 -4.40 19.88
C GLU A 339 -1.03 -2.91 19.59
N ASP A 340 -0.14 -2.34 18.78
CA ASP A 340 -0.13 -0.93 18.42
C ASP A 340 -0.28 -0.72 16.90
N ALA A 341 -1.44 -0.24 16.48
CA ALA A 341 -1.70 0.17 15.11
C ALA A 341 -1.37 1.67 14.93
N VAL A 342 -0.47 2.00 14.00
CA VAL A 342 -0.08 3.38 13.68
C VAL A 342 -0.64 3.77 12.30
N LEU A 343 -1.62 4.67 12.30
CA LEU A 343 -2.39 5.11 11.14
C LEU A 343 -2.19 6.60 10.86
N PHE A 344 -2.50 7.02 9.64
CA PHE A 344 -2.53 8.42 9.19
C PHE A 344 -3.65 8.63 8.16
N PRO A 345 -3.96 9.88 7.74
CA PRO A 345 -5.02 10.15 6.74
C PRO A 345 -4.75 9.50 5.38
N PHE A 346 -5.38 8.34 5.18
CA PHE A 346 -5.35 7.51 3.98
C PHE A 346 -6.65 7.67 3.19
N GLY A 347 -6.60 7.64 1.85
CA GLY A 347 -7.72 8.07 0.99
C GLY A 347 -7.95 9.59 0.98
N MET A 348 -6.97 10.40 1.39
CA MET A 348 -7.10 11.86 1.52
C MET A 348 -5.90 12.61 0.93
N GLY A 349 -5.93 13.94 0.99
CA GLY A 349 -4.87 14.81 0.46
C GLY A 349 -4.73 14.63 -1.05
N ALA A 350 -3.58 14.13 -1.50
CA ALA A 350 -3.29 13.92 -2.93
C ALA A 350 -4.39 13.14 -3.68
N PHE A 351 -4.98 12.12 -3.06
CA PHE A 351 -6.04 11.29 -3.69
C PHE A 351 -7.37 12.03 -3.93
N LEU A 352 -7.58 13.21 -3.32
CA LEU A 352 -8.79 14.05 -3.45
C LEU A 352 -8.50 15.46 -3.97
N ARG A 353 -7.22 15.88 -4.04
CA ARG A 353 -6.78 17.29 -4.17
C ARG A 353 -7.34 18.03 -5.38
N HIS A 354 -7.52 17.31 -6.49
CA HIS A 354 -8.00 17.82 -7.77
C HIS A 354 -9.36 17.20 -8.15
N LEU A 355 -10.08 16.57 -7.22
CA LEU A 355 -11.42 16.01 -7.47
C LEU A 355 -12.41 17.08 -7.98
N SER A 356 -12.25 18.34 -7.59
CA SER A 356 -13.00 19.49 -8.15
C SER A 356 -12.77 19.75 -9.65
N ARG A 357 -11.69 19.21 -10.23
CA ARG A 357 -11.46 19.21 -11.70
C ARG A 357 -12.18 18.06 -12.41
N ASN A 358 -12.65 17.06 -11.66
CA ASN A 358 -13.30 15.83 -12.14
C ASN A 358 -14.82 15.88 -11.95
N ASP A 359 -15.28 16.41 -10.81
CA ASP A 359 -16.69 16.66 -10.47
C ASP A 359 -16.82 18.04 -9.81
N GLU A 360 -17.52 18.95 -10.48
CA GLU A 360 -17.70 20.35 -10.05
C GLU A 360 -18.43 20.49 -8.70
N LYS A 361 -19.15 19.45 -8.26
CA LYS A 361 -19.76 19.37 -6.92
C LYS A 361 -18.75 19.68 -5.81
N TYR A 362 -17.48 19.32 -5.99
CA TYR A 362 -16.43 19.49 -4.99
C TYR A 362 -15.58 20.76 -5.20
N CYS A 363 -16.01 21.68 -6.09
CA CYS A 363 -15.61 23.09 -6.00
C CYS A 363 -16.23 23.78 -4.77
N ASP A 364 -17.35 23.27 -4.26
CA ASP A 364 -17.92 23.65 -2.96
C ASP A 364 -17.11 22.99 -1.84
N GLU A 365 -16.43 23.84 -1.07
CA GLU A 365 -15.52 23.46 0.02
C GLU A 365 -16.23 22.73 1.17
N ASP A 366 -17.53 22.98 1.39
CA ASP A 366 -18.32 22.22 2.37
C ASP A 366 -18.68 20.82 1.84
N LYS A 367 -18.86 20.62 0.52
CA LYS A 367 -18.95 19.25 -0.04
C LYS A 367 -17.61 18.52 0.08
N MET A 368 -16.50 19.20 -0.20
CA MET A 368 -15.16 18.61 -0.07
C MET A 368 -14.84 18.24 1.39
N ARG A 369 -15.15 19.13 2.35
CA ARG A 369 -15.03 18.83 3.79
C ARG A 369 -15.94 17.68 4.21
N ASN A 370 -17.19 17.64 3.73
CA ASN A 370 -18.11 16.54 4.03
C ASN A 370 -17.60 15.20 3.46
N LEU A 371 -17.08 15.17 2.22
CA LEU A 371 -16.47 13.95 1.66
C LEU A 371 -15.31 13.44 2.53
N ARG A 372 -14.38 14.33 2.92
CA ARG A 372 -13.29 13.97 3.85
C ARG A 372 -13.84 13.45 5.18
N ARG A 373 -14.82 14.14 5.76
CA ARG A 373 -15.51 13.72 7.00
C ARG A 373 -16.11 12.31 6.85
N ARG A 374 -16.78 12.00 5.75
CA ARG A 374 -17.37 10.68 5.45
C ARG A 374 -16.32 9.60 5.20
N VAL A 375 -15.20 9.92 4.56
CA VAL A 375 -14.05 8.99 4.42
C VAL A 375 -13.46 8.65 5.80
N ALA A 376 -13.41 9.62 6.71
CA ALA A 376 -13.00 9.38 8.09
C ALA A 376 -14.04 8.59 8.92
N ASP A 377 -15.35 8.64 8.61
CA ASP A 377 -16.32 7.72 9.23
C ASP A 377 -15.98 6.26 8.89
N GLN A 378 -15.48 5.97 7.69
CA GLN A 378 -15.23 4.58 7.26
C GLN A 378 -14.15 3.88 8.10
N VAL A 379 -13.12 4.60 8.57
CA VAL A 379 -12.14 4.01 9.50
C VAL A 379 -12.71 3.82 10.90
N MET A 380 -13.53 4.75 11.39
CA MET A 380 -14.13 4.64 12.73
C MET A 380 -15.18 3.52 12.78
N GLU A 381 -15.93 3.33 11.69
CA GLU A 381 -16.81 2.18 11.50
C GLU A 381 -16.02 0.88 11.36
N ALA A 382 -14.94 0.83 10.58
CA ALA A 382 -14.09 -0.35 10.48
C ALA A 382 -13.50 -0.76 11.85
N ILE A 383 -13.00 0.19 12.65
CA ILE A 383 -12.55 -0.06 14.03
C ILE A 383 -13.70 -0.62 14.88
N CYS A 384 -14.88 0.01 14.82
CA CYS A 384 -16.06 -0.43 15.56
C CYS A 384 -16.60 -1.80 15.13
N VAL A 385 -16.38 -2.22 13.88
CA VAL A 385 -16.83 -3.53 13.36
C VAL A 385 -15.84 -4.63 13.72
N ILE A 386 -14.54 -4.44 13.43
CA ILE A 386 -13.53 -5.49 13.70
C ILE A 386 -13.35 -5.69 15.21
N GLU A 387 -13.30 -4.64 16.02
CA GLU A 387 -13.09 -4.78 17.47
C GLU A 387 -14.27 -5.43 18.21
N LYS A 388 -15.48 -5.38 17.64
CA LYS A 388 -16.67 -6.07 18.18
C LYS A 388 -16.81 -7.52 17.70
N MET A 389 -15.92 -8.03 16.84
CA MET A 389 -15.97 -9.43 16.43
C MET A 389 -15.72 -10.35 17.64
N PRO A 390 -16.40 -11.51 17.73
CA PRO A 390 -16.06 -12.56 18.67
C PRO A 390 -14.57 -12.91 18.62
N GLU A 391 -13.96 -13.12 19.79
CA GLU A 391 -12.56 -13.55 19.89
C GLU A 391 -12.29 -14.86 19.12
N GLN A 392 -13.31 -15.71 18.97
CA GLN A 392 -13.27 -16.93 18.14
C GLN A 392 -13.05 -16.62 16.65
N ASP A 393 -13.64 -15.54 16.13
CA ASP A 393 -13.48 -15.12 14.72
C ASP A 393 -12.12 -14.45 14.47
N HIS A 394 -11.45 -13.96 15.52
CA HIS A 394 -10.04 -13.57 15.47
C HIS A 394 -9.11 -14.80 15.54
N VAL A 395 -9.32 -15.68 16.52
CA VAL A 395 -8.46 -16.84 16.81
C VAL A 395 -8.50 -17.89 15.69
N ALA A 396 -9.61 -18.05 14.98
CA ALA A 396 -9.75 -18.98 13.85
C ALA A 396 -8.80 -18.70 12.66
N VAL A 397 -7.99 -17.62 12.70
CA VAL A 397 -7.05 -17.26 11.64
C VAL A 397 -5.66 -16.84 12.17
N SER A 398 -5.28 -17.17 13.41
CA SER A 398 -3.93 -16.92 13.91
C SER A 398 -3.50 -17.82 15.08
N ASP A 399 -2.44 -18.60 14.86
CA ASP A 399 -1.76 -19.41 15.90
C ASP A 399 -1.19 -18.58 17.05
N ARG A 400 -1.15 -17.24 16.93
CA ARG A 400 -0.56 -16.31 17.90
C ARG A 400 -1.55 -15.77 18.94
N GLY A 401 -2.82 -16.23 18.92
CA GLY A 401 -3.87 -15.69 19.77
C GLY A 401 -4.24 -14.27 19.37
N ALA A 402 -4.78 -14.10 18.17
CA ALA A 402 -5.13 -12.79 17.63
C ALA A 402 -6.20 -12.10 18.49
N ALA A 403 -5.88 -10.89 18.92
CA ALA A 403 -6.81 -9.92 19.51
C ALA A 403 -6.69 -8.61 18.73
N PHE A 404 -7.76 -7.81 18.70
CA PHE A 404 -7.73 -6.49 18.09
C PHE A 404 -6.66 -5.59 18.76
N PRO A 405 -5.94 -4.72 18.01
CA PRO A 405 -4.91 -3.84 18.58
C PRO A 405 -5.36 -3.07 19.81
N LYS A 406 -4.55 -3.14 20.88
CA LYS A 406 -4.81 -2.51 22.19
C LYS A 406 -4.88 -0.99 22.09
N ARG A 407 -4.15 -0.39 21.13
CA ARG A 407 -4.14 1.05 20.85
C ARG A 407 -4.12 1.31 19.34
N VAL A 408 -4.81 2.37 18.92
CA VAL A 408 -4.79 2.87 17.54
C VAL A 408 -4.32 4.32 17.53
N HIS A 409 -3.07 4.53 17.12
CA HIS A 409 -2.42 5.84 17.06
C HIS A 409 -2.72 6.52 15.72
N PHE A 410 -3.34 7.71 15.75
CA PHE A 410 -3.54 8.54 14.57
C PHE A 410 -2.50 9.66 14.51
N CYS A 411 -1.51 9.50 13.63
CA CYS A 411 -0.52 10.52 13.29
C CYS A 411 -1.14 11.53 12.30
N LEU A 412 -1.62 12.66 12.80
CA LEU A 412 -2.30 13.69 12.02
C LEU A 412 -1.37 14.89 11.80
N ALA A 413 -1.01 15.15 10.54
CA ALA A 413 -0.14 16.27 10.16
C ALA A 413 -0.95 17.56 9.89
N CYS A 414 -0.77 18.58 10.72
CA CYS A 414 -1.38 19.91 10.57
C CYS A 414 -0.55 20.84 9.66
N ALA A 415 0.14 20.27 8.66
CA ALA A 415 1.04 21.00 7.78
C ALA A 415 0.27 21.70 6.65
N GLY A 416 -0.18 22.93 6.91
CA GLY A 416 -1.01 23.70 5.97
C GLY A 416 -2.49 23.25 5.97
N ILE A 417 -3.32 23.96 5.21
CA ILE A 417 -4.78 23.87 5.36
C ILE A 417 -5.32 22.48 5.02
N GLU A 418 -4.90 21.87 3.89
CA GLU A 418 -5.27 20.49 3.52
C GLU A 418 -4.94 19.49 4.65
N GLY A 419 -3.81 19.67 5.34
CA GLY A 419 -3.44 18.86 6.50
C GLY A 419 -4.37 19.06 7.70
N VAL A 420 -4.68 20.31 8.03
CA VAL A 420 -5.62 20.67 9.12
C VAL A 420 -7.05 20.19 8.83
N GLU A 421 -7.49 20.20 7.57
CA GLU A 421 -8.81 19.67 7.18
C GLU A 421 -8.89 18.16 7.32
N ASN A 422 -7.89 17.43 6.81
CA ASN A 422 -7.81 15.99 6.96
C ASN A 422 -7.70 15.61 8.45
N HIS A 423 -6.93 16.35 9.23
CA HIS A 423 -6.87 16.23 10.69
C HIS A 423 -8.25 16.38 11.34
N ASN A 424 -8.95 17.48 11.04
CA ASN A 424 -10.26 17.78 11.63
C ASN A 424 -11.31 16.74 11.25
N ALA A 425 -11.31 16.24 10.01
CA ALA A 425 -12.19 15.16 9.58
C ALA A 425 -12.04 13.89 10.45
N PHE A 426 -10.82 13.49 10.79
CA PHE A 426 -10.56 12.34 11.67
C PHE A 426 -10.94 12.61 13.13
N VAL A 427 -10.66 13.81 13.66
CA VAL A 427 -11.04 14.17 15.04
C VAL A 427 -12.57 14.27 15.18
N GLU A 428 -13.25 14.89 14.22
CA GLU A 428 -14.72 14.95 14.17
C GLU A 428 -15.34 13.54 14.01
N ALA A 429 -14.71 12.63 13.26
CA ALA A 429 -15.14 11.23 13.13
C ALA A 429 -15.09 10.47 14.45
N ALA A 430 -13.93 10.47 15.11
CA ALA A 430 -13.79 9.83 16.43
C ALA A 430 -14.68 10.50 17.48
N GLY A 431 -14.80 11.83 17.46
CA GLY A 431 -15.63 12.59 18.38
C GLY A 431 -17.13 12.27 18.25
N ALA A 432 -17.62 12.09 17.02
CA ALA A 432 -18.97 11.59 16.77
C ALA A 432 -19.11 10.12 17.22
N LYS A 433 -18.28 9.23 16.67
CA LYS A 433 -18.43 7.78 16.88
C LYS A 433 -18.19 7.35 18.32
N SER A 434 -17.39 8.08 19.10
CA SER A 434 -17.16 7.80 20.54
C SER A 434 -18.36 8.11 21.44
N LYS A 435 -19.43 8.72 20.91
CA LYS A 435 -20.72 8.87 21.59
C LYS A 435 -21.59 7.62 21.43
N GLU A 436 -21.54 7.01 20.24
CA GLU A 436 -22.16 5.70 19.96
C GLU A 436 -21.37 4.56 20.61
N TYR A 437 -20.04 4.68 20.65
CA TYR A 437 -19.16 3.63 21.14
C TYR A 437 -18.03 4.18 22.05
N PRO A 438 -18.29 4.33 23.36
CA PRO A 438 -17.36 4.96 24.31
C PRO A 438 -15.96 4.32 24.40
N ARG A 439 -15.80 3.03 24.08
CA ARG A 439 -14.51 2.32 24.09
C ARG A 439 -13.48 2.93 23.12
N LEU A 440 -13.94 3.64 22.07
CA LEU A 440 -13.05 4.39 21.19
C LEU A 440 -12.18 5.42 21.93
N LYS A 441 -12.62 5.98 23.06
CA LYS A 441 -11.84 7.02 23.77
C LYS A 441 -10.54 6.45 24.34
N SER A 442 -10.62 5.32 25.04
CA SER A 442 -9.46 4.61 25.56
C SER A 442 -8.59 4.02 24.45
N LEU A 443 -9.20 3.52 23.37
CA LEU A 443 -8.54 2.85 22.25
C LEU A 443 -7.74 3.80 21.34
N LEU A 444 -8.33 4.94 20.98
CA LEU A 444 -7.74 5.89 20.03
C LEU A 444 -6.72 6.80 20.71
N LYS A 445 -5.61 7.08 20.02
CA LYS A 445 -4.53 7.93 20.53
C LYS A 445 -4.11 8.94 19.46
N PHE A 446 -4.53 10.18 19.62
CA PHE A 446 -4.27 11.24 18.65
C PHE A 446 -2.88 11.84 18.84
N ARG A 447 -2.15 12.03 17.74
CA ARG A 447 -0.78 12.56 17.75
C ARG A 447 -0.59 13.61 16.66
N GLN A 448 -0.34 14.85 17.06
CA GLN A 448 -0.28 16.00 16.15
C GLN A 448 1.15 16.22 15.64
N ASN A 449 1.32 16.28 14.32
CA ASN A 449 2.62 16.48 13.64
C ASN A 449 3.71 15.46 14.01
N VAL A 450 3.33 14.25 14.43
CA VAL A 450 4.25 13.14 14.74
C VAL A 450 4.56 12.35 13.48
N CYS A 451 5.82 11.91 13.33
CA CYS A 451 6.25 11.10 12.20
C CYS A 451 5.95 9.61 12.46
N ALA A 452 4.95 9.05 11.79
CA ALA A 452 4.49 7.66 11.97
C ALA A 452 5.62 6.61 11.96
N LEU A 453 6.62 6.75 11.08
CA LEU A 453 7.77 5.82 11.03
C LEU A 453 8.66 5.91 12.29
N GLN A 454 8.86 7.12 12.82
CA GLN A 454 9.63 7.33 14.05
C GLN A 454 8.88 6.73 15.24
N LEU A 455 7.58 7.02 15.35
CA LEU A 455 6.71 6.49 16.38
C LEU A 455 6.66 4.96 16.37
N SER A 456 6.54 4.35 15.18
CA SER A 456 6.48 2.89 15.05
C SER A 456 7.78 2.22 15.53
N GLN A 457 8.92 2.86 15.23
CA GLN A 457 10.23 2.42 15.72
C GLN A 457 10.36 2.59 17.24
N GLU A 458 9.91 3.71 17.80
CA GLU A 458 9.96 4.00 19.24
C GLU A 458 9.05 3.05 20.04
N LEU A 459 7.83 2.80 19.56
CA LEU A 459 6.92 1.81 20.13
C LEU A 459 7.55 0.41 20.11
N ALA A 460 8.10 -0.03 18.97
CA ALA A 460 8.71 -1.35 18.83
C ALA A 460 9.94 -1.54 19.73
N THR A 461 10.79 -0.52 19.87
CA THR A 461 11.90 -0.53 20.84
C THR A 461 11.38 -0.51 22.29
N SER A 462 10.25 0.15 22.58
CA SER A 462 9.70 0.26 23.94
C SER A 462 8.98 -1.00 24.45
N LEU A 463 8.36 -1.78 23.55
CA LEU A 463 7.69 -3.03 23.90
C LEU A 463 8.67 -4.18 24.18
N GLY A 464 9.86 -4.14 23.57
CA GLY A 464 10.87 -5.21 23.65
C GLY A 464 10.53 -6.48 22.86
N ASP A 465 9.24 -6.78 22.66
CA ASP A 465 8.75 -7.86 21.80
C ASP A 465 8.61 -7.37 20.33
N PRO A 466 9.38 -7.91 19.37
CA PRO A 466 9.38 -7.42 18.00
C PRO A 466 8.06 -7.75 17.27
N LEU A 467 7.75 -6.96 16.24
CA LEU A 467 6.60 -7.16 15.36
C LEU A 467 5.22 -7.06 16.05
N LYS A 468 5.18 -6.50 17.26
CA LYS A 468 3.95 -6.11 17.99
C LYS A 468 3.37 -4.75 17.59
N VAL A 469 4.07 -4.00 16.74
CA VAL A 469 3.61 -2.71 16.19
C VAL A 469 3.38 -2.87 14.69
N ALA A 470 2.39 -2.19 14.12
CA ALA A 470 2.19 -2.11 12.68
C ALA A 470 1.84 -0.69 12.22
N MET A 471 2.53 -0.21 11.19
CA MET A 471 2.25 1.07 10.55
C MET A 471 1.51 0.85 9.22
N LEU A 472 0.45 1.62 8.95
CA LEU A 472 -0.11 1.72 7.60
C LEU A 472 0.88 2.44 6.67
N ASN A 473 1.00 2.01 5.42
CA ASN A 473 1.58 2.80 4.34
C ASN A 473 0.63 2.84 3.13
N GLY A 474 0.41 4.04 2.59
CA GLY A 474 -0.44 4.29 1.43
C GLY A 474 0.34 4.12 0.13
N ALA A 475 0.39 2.89 -0.37
CA ALA A 475 1.12 2.52 -1.58
C ALA A 475 0.36 2.92 -2.87
N ASN A 476 1.09 2.97 -3.99
CA ASN A 476 0.49 3.07 -5.32
C ASN A 476 0.02 1.68 -5.79
N ARG A 477 -1.22 1.57 -6.30
CA ARG A 477 -1.77 0.29 -6.81
C ARG A 477 -0.86 -0.41 -7.84
N LYS A 478 -0.05 0.33 -8.61
CA LYS A 478 0.84 -0.18 -9.67
C LYS A 478 2.26 -0.57 -9.21
N LEU A 479 2.68 -0.09 -8.05
CA LEU A 479 4.06 -0.19 -7.55
C LEU A 479 4.08 -0.03 -6.01
N ILE A 480 4.56 -1.04 -5.30
CA ILE A 480 4.75 -0.95 -3.84
C ILE A 480 5.86 0.06 -3.58
N GLY A 481 5.52 1.17 -2.94
CA GLY A 481 6.44 2.28 -2.71
C GLY A 481 6.73 3.08 -3.97
N ASN A 482 6.17 4.28 -4.05
CA ASN A 482 6.20 5.09 -5.26
C ASN A 482 7.53 5.83 -5.43
N HIS A 483 8.12 5.72 -6.64
CA HIS A 483 9.24 6.55 -7.11
C HIS A 483 10.50 6.67 -6.20
N TRP A 484 10.80 5.71 -5.29
CA TRP A 484 11.78 5.82 -4.18
C TRP A 484 12.98 6.76 -4.35
N PHE A 485 13.66 6.66 -5.50
CA PHE A 485 14.92 7.31 -5.79
C PHE A 485 14.81 8.48 -6.79
N GLN A 486 13.63 8.74 -7.35
CA GLN A 486 13.41 9.75 -8.39
C GLN A 486 13.15 11.16 -7.82
N SER A 487 13.43 12.20 -8.60
CA SER A 487 13.32 13.61 -8.21
C SER A 487 11.90 14.17 -8.39
N GLY A 488 10.93 13.67 -7.60
CA GLY A 488 9.52 14.06 -7.74
C GLY A 488 8.74 14.37 -6.46
N ALA A 489 8.84 13.53 -5.42
CA ALA A 489 7.77 13.40 -4.43
C ALA A 489 8.16 13.82 -2.99
N ARG A 490 8.89 14.94 -2.85
CA ARG A 490 9.40 15.54 -1.57
C ARG A 490 8.47 15.42 -0.35
N LEU A 491 7.15 15.52 -0.55
CA LEU A 491 6.11 15.51 0.49
C LEU A 491 5.26 14.21 0.54
N ALA A 492 5.51 13.23 -0.32
CA ALA A 492 4.81 11.95 -0.26
C ALA A 492 5.27 11.17 0.97
N ILE A 493 4.31 10.68 1.76
CA ILE A 493 4.59 9.93 2.99
C ILE A 493 5.35 8.65 2.62
N ASP A 494 4.79 7.87 1.69
CA ASP A 494 5.33 6.62 1.13
C ASP A 494 6.82 6.71 0.71
N GLU A 495 7.18 7.62 -0.21
CA GLU A 495 8.58 7.82 -0.65
C GLU A 495 9.51 8.15 0.52
N ASN A 496 9.08 9.02 1.45
CA ASN A 496 9.87 9.38 2.63
C ASN A 496 9.93 8.28 3.70
N ILE A 497 9.09 7.24 3.67
CA ILE A 497 9.25 6.03 4.50
C ILE A 497 10.28 5.11 3.83
N HIS A 498 10.13 4.85 2.53
CA HIS A 498 11.05 4.01 1.75
C HIS A 498 12.50 4.49 1.82
N ARG A 499 12.75 5.80 1.61
CA ARG A 499 14.07 6.43 1.76
C ARG A 499 14.69 6.32 3.16
N ARG A 500 13.96 5.84 4.17
CA ARG A 500 14.42 5.71 5.57
C ARG A 500 14.35 4.27 6.11
N SER A 501 13.98 3.30 5.28
CA SER A 501 14.00 1.88 5.62
C SER A 501 14.55 1.07 4.44
N VAL A 502 15.76 0.58 4.62
CA VAL A 502 16.44 -0.31 3.66
C VAL A 502 15.68 -1.62 3.57
N SER A 503 15.31 -2.17 4.73
CA SER A 503 14.55 -3.42 4.85
C SER A 503 13.22 -3.39 4.08
N MET A 504 12.47 -2.28 4.15
CA MET A 504 11.23 -2.13 3.38
C MET A 504 11.49 -2.01 1.88
N SER A 505 12.38 -1.10 1.46
CA SER A 505 12.68 -0.85 0.05
C SER A 505 13.28 -2.06 -0.67
N ARG A 506 14.05 -2.89 0.05
CA ARG A 506 14.59 -4.16 -0.44
C ARG A 506 13.51 -5.17 -0.82
N ILE A 507 12.54 -5.41 0.08
CA ILE A 507 11.43 -6.34 -0.20
C ILE A 507 10.55 -5.81 -1.34
N SER A 508 10.26 -4.52 -1.35
CA SER A 508 9.47 -3.93 -2.43
C SER A 508 10.17 -3.97 -3.79
N LEU A 509 11.52 -3.90 -3.86
CA LEU A 509 12.25 -4.11 -5.12
C LEU A 509 12.05 -5.52 -5.69
N LEU A 510 12.13 -6.52 -4.83
CA LEU A 510 11.87 -7.91 -5.20
C LEU A 510 10.43 -8.10 -5.65
N LEU A 511 9.44 -7.67 -4.84
CA LEU A 511 8.02 -7.86 -5.16
C LEU A 511 7.51 -7.03 -6.35
N ASN A 512 8.12 -5.88 -6.65
CA ASN A 512 7.83 -5.08 -7.84
C ASN A 512 8.40 -5.68 -9.14
N MET A 513 9.40 -6.57 -9.07
CA MET A 513 10.22 -7.07 -10.20
C MET A 513 10.66 -5.97 -11.19
N GLY A 514 10.90 -4.77 -10.67
CA GLY A 514 11.28 -3.58 -11.43
C GLY A 514 11.19 -2.29 -10.60
N THR A 515 11.62 -1.17 -11.16
CA THR A 515 11.76 0.13 -10.46
C THR A 515 10.76 1.21 -10.89
N GLU A 516 9.98 1.00 -11.96
CA GLU A 516 9.02 1.98 -12.49
C GLU A 516 7.58 1.41 -12.59
N PRO A 517 6.54 2.24 -12.46
CA PRO A 517 5.16 1.83 -12.68
C PRO A 517 4.93 1.29 -14.11
N SER A 518 4.24 0.17 -14.20
CA SER A 518 3.89 -0.54 -15.44
C SER A 518 2.56 -1.28 -15.28
N GLU A 519 1.96 -1.75 -16.37
CA GLU A 519 0.72 -2.55 -16.33
C GLU A 519 1.02 -3.97 -15.85
N ARG A 520 0.16 -4.51 -14.98
CA ARG A 520 0.40 -5.71 -14.17
C ARG A 520 -0.60 -6.80 -14.49
N ARG A 521 -0.19 -8.06 -14.46
CA ARG A 521 -1.12 -9.19 -14.55
C ARG A 521 -1.92 -9.29 -13.24
N ALA A 522 -3.11 -9.87 -13.31
CA ALA A 522 -3.80 -10.36 -12.12
C ALA A 522 -2.87 -11.31 -11.35
N ASN A 523 -2.94 -11.28 -10.01
CA ASN A 523 -2.12 -12.11 -9.12
C ASN A 523 -0.58 -11.95 -9.25
N GLU A 524 -0.05 -10.96 -9.98
CA GLU A 524 1.41 -10.78 -10.16
C GLU A 524 2.16 -10.65 -8.81
N LEU A 525 1.58 -9.95 -7.83
CA LEU A 525 2.13 -9.86 -6.48
C LEU A 525 2.03 -11.18 -5.69
N ARG A 526 0.96 -11.96 -5.86
CA ARG A 526 0.79 -13.28 -5.24
C ARG A 526 1.89 -14.23 -5.73
N GLY A 527 2.10 -14.29 -7.04
CA GLY A 527 3.16 -15.07 -7.67
C GLY A 527 4.55 -14.66 -7.21
N ASN A 528 4.88 -13.37 -7.31
CA ASN A 528 6.19 -12.85 -6.88
C ASN A 528 6.46 -13.15 -5.39
N LEU A 529 5.48 -12.98 -4.50
CA LEU A 529 5.65 -13.24 -3.07
C LEU A 529 5.87 -14.72 -2.76
N LEU A 530 5.08 -15.62 -3.36
CA LEU A 530 5.24 -17.07 -3.21
C LEU A 530 6.58 -17.55 -3.76
N TRP A 531 7.04 -17.00 -4.90
CA TRP A 531 8.33 -17.36 -5.52
C TRP A 531 9.54 -17.02 -4.65
N PHE A 532 9.50 -15.91 -3.90
CA PHE A 532 10.52 -15.59 -2.89
C PHE A 532 10.26 -16.23 -1.51
N GLY A 533 9.23 -17.09 -1.38
CA GLY A 533 8.95 -17.89 -0.18
C GLY A 533 8.11 -17.21 0.91
N GLY A 534 7.44 -16.09 0.62
CA GLY A 534 6.49 -15.45 1.53
C GLY A 534 5.10 -16.12 1.55
N HIS A 535 4.17 -15.53 2.30
CA HIS A 535 2.87 -16.13 2.59
C HIS A 535 1.68 -15.40 1.94
N VAL A 536 0.64 -16.16 1.60
CA VAL A 536 -0.64 -15.63 1.10
C VAL A 536 -1.76 -16.07 2.05
N VAL A 537 -2.56 -15.10 2.48
CA VAL A 537 -3.64 -15.28 3.46
C VAL A 537 -4.95 -14.83 2.83
N THR A 538 -5.87 -15.76 2.62
CA THR A 538 -7.20 -15.46 2.06
C THR A 538 -8.23 -15.15 3.17
N PRO A 539 -9.40 -14.57 2.83
CA PRO A 539 -10.41 -14.23 3.84
C PRO A 539 -10.99 -15.46 4.56
N SER A 540 -11.28 -16.54 3.82
CA SER A 540 -12.34 -17.51 4.15
C SER A 540 -11.88 -18.96 4.39
N SER A 541 -10.60 -19.29 4.29
CA SER A 541 -10.11 -20.67 4.40
C SER A 541 -9.83 -21.17 5.83
N GLY A 542 -9.61 -20.25 6.78
CA GLY A 542 -9.04 -20.56 8.10
C GLY A 542 -7.63 -21.19 8.04
N LYS A 543 -7.00 -21.22 6.85
CA LYS A 543 -5.73 -21.89 6.56
C LYS A 543 -4.93 -21.04 5.59
N ALA A 544 -3.77 -20.55 6.02
CA ALA A 544 -2.79 -20.01 5.09
C ALA A 544 -2.39 -21.08 4.07
N GLU A 545 -2.17 -20.70 2.82
CA GLU A 545 -1.55 -21.61 1.85
C GLU A 545 -0.07 -21.75 2.24
N PRO A 546 0.42 -22.95 2.62
CA PRO A 546 1.84 -23.15 2.80
C PRO A 546 2.52 -22.99 1.44
N SER A 547 3.67 -22.32 1.41
CA SER A 547 4.50 -22.31 0.21
C SER A 547 4.86 -23.75 -0.15
N GLN A 548 4.65 -24.14 -1.42
CA GLN A 548 5.01 -25.46 -1.89
C GLN A 548 6.54 -25.58 -1.89
N GLN A 549 7.10 -26.10 -0.80
CA GLN A 549 8.50 -26.54 -0.76
C GLN A 549 8.66 -27.68 -1.77
N GLY A 550 9.14 -27.33 -2.96
CA GLY A 550 9.36 -28.29 -4.04
C GLY A 550 10.20 -29.46 -3.56
N SER A 551 9.66 -30.68 -3.67
CA SER A 551 10.27 -31.90 -3.14
C SER A 551 11.42 -32.39 -4.02
N ALA A 552 12.50 -31.62 -4.08
CA ALA A 552 13.80 -32.10 -4.50
C ALA A 552 14.30 -33.17 -3.51
N ASP A 553 15.09 -34.11 -4.02
CA ASP A 553 15.75 -35.20 -3.30
C ASP A 553 14.85 -36.17 -2.52
N LYS A 554 14.31 -37.16 -3.25
CA LYS A 554 14.14 -38.52 -2.69
C LYS A 554 14.47 -39.64 -3.67
N ALA A 555 15.69 -39.60 -4.21
CA ALA A 555 16.26 -40.68 -5.00
C ALA A 555 16.94 -41.74 -4.10
N THR A 556 16.59 -43.02 -4.30
CA THR A 556 17.24 -44.25 -3.80
C THR A 556 17.35 -44.46 -2.27
N GLY A 557 16.96 -45.67 -1.83
CA GLY A 557 17.07 -46.10 -0.43
C GLY A 557 16.26 -47.38 -0.15
N LYS A 558 16.78 -48.54 -0.59
CA LYS A 558 16.09 -49.84 -0.46
C LYS A 558 16.89 -50.79 0.43
N SER A 559 16.36 -51.11 1.62
CA SER A 559 16.81 -52.21 2.49
C SER A 559 15.64 -52.71 3.35
N GLU A 560 15.77 -53.91 3.92
CA GLU A 560 14.67 -54.69 4.49
C GLU A 560 14.84 -55.01 5.99
N ALA A 561 13.71 -55.37 6.64
CA ALA A 561 13.57 -56.34 7.75
C ALA A 561 13.89 -55.96 9.23
N ALA A 562 13.32 -56.81 10.12
CA ALA A 562 13.53 -57.01 11.58
C ALA A 562 13.01 -55.92 12.56
N ASP A 563 11.79 -55.98 13.11
CA ASP A 563 11.24 -56.88 14.15
C ASP A 563 11.67 -56.59 15.62
N LYS A 564 10.69 -56.57 16.55
CA LYS A 564 10.79 -56.51 18.05
C LYS A 564 11.38 -55.23 18.72
N ALA A 565 11.08 -54.90 19.99
CA ALA A 565 9.93 -55.21 20.88
C ALA A 565 9.93 -54.35 22.19
N THR A 566 8.75 -54.20 22.81
CA THR A 566 8.42 -54.07 24.27
C THR A 566 9.34 -53.34 25.28
N GLY A 567 8.75 -52.42 26.05
CA GLY A 567 9.23 -51.87 27.34
C GLY A 567 8.97 -50.36 27.43
N LYS A 568 8.19 -49.77 28.35
CA LYS A 568 7.63 -50.10 29.69
C LYS A 568 8.50 -49.75 30.92
N SER A 569 8.61 -48.45 31.20
CA SER A 569 8.69 -47.84 32.55
C SER A 569 7.96 -46.48 32.47
N GLU A 570 6.98 -46.07 33.29
CA GLU A 570 6.63 -46.30 34.71
C GLU A 570 7.32 -45.33 35.68
N ALA A 571 6.49 -44.45 36.26
CA ALA A 571 6.65 -43.61 37.46
C ALA A 571 7.89 -42.71 37.65
N THR A 572 7.64 -41.41 37.89
CA THR A 572 7.86 -40.86 39.25
C THR A 572 7.08 -39.57 39.51
N ASP A 573 6.28 -39.56 40.58
CA ASP A 573 5.74 -38.33 41.16
C ASP A 573 6.85 -37.52 41.84
N LYS A 574 6.71 -36.19 41.85
CA LYS A 574 7.06 -35.40 43.05
C LYS A 574 6.33 -34.08 43.12
N ALA A 575 5.45 -33.96 44.11
CA ALA A 575 4.94 -32.68 44.55
C ALA A 575 5.99 -31.98 45.42
N THR A 576 6.08 -30.65 45.28
CA THR A 576 6.64 -29.75 46.31
C THR A 576 5.74 -28.53 46.41
N ASP A 577 4.77 -28.62 47.31
CA ASP A 577 4.06 -27.48 47.89
C ASP A 577 5.04 -26.65 48.75
N LYS A 578 5.07 -25.32 48.58
CA LYS A 578 5.09 -24.37 49.72
C LYS A 578 5.04 -22.87 49.39
N SER A 579 4.37 -22.19 50.32
CA SER A 579 4.60 -20.83 50.83
C SER A 579 4.50 -19.63 49.88
N GLU A 580 3.42 -18.89 50.07
CA GLU A 580 3.36 -17.44 49.93
C GLU A 580 4.52 -16.74 50.69
N ALA A 581 4.98 -15.60 50.16
CA ALA A 581 5.79 -14.64 50.92
C ALA A 581 5.47 -13.22 50.44
N THR A 582 4.71 -12.47 51.26
CA THR A 582 4.41 -11.05 51.02
C THR A 582 5.67 -10.19 51.12
N ALA A 583 5.95 -9.35 50.12
CA ALA A 583 7.04 -8.37 50.14
C ALA A 583 6.52 -6.96 49.86
N THR A 584 6.45 -6.13 50.90
CA THR A 584 5.99 -4.73 50.85
C THR A 584 7.06 -3.76 50.36
N ASP A 585 6.60 -2.67 49.73
CA ASP A 585 7.23 -1.36 49.54
C ASP A 585 8.74 -1.19 49.84
N LYS A 586 9.50 -0.90 48.76
CA LYS A 586 10.67 -0.02 48.81
C LYS A 586 10.77 0.90 47.57
N MET A 587 9.84 1.85 47.45
CA MET A 587 10.07 3.02 46.58
C MET A 587 11.14 3.94 47.20
N THR A 588 12.39 3.83 46.75
CA THR A 588 13.46 4.78 47.13
C THR A 588 13.53 5.94 46.13
N ALA A 589 13.08 7.12 46.53
CA ALA A 589 13.21 8.34 45.74
C ALA A 589 14.69 8.66 45.44
N LYS A 590 15.03 8.87 44.15
CA LYS A 590 16.42 9.19 43.75
C LYS A 590 16.57 10.07 42.51
N GLU A 591 15.68 11.03 42.28
CA GLU A 591 15.93 12.07 41.25
C GLU A 591 15.24 13.40 41.57
N ALA A 592 15.93 14.24 42.36
CA ALA A 592 15.45 15.56 42.78
C ALA A 592 16.61 16.54 43.03
N LYS A 593 17.52 16.70 42.04
CA LYS A 593 18.58 17.73 42.11
C LYS A 593 19.15 18.20 40.76
N ALA A 594 18.29 18.49 39.78
CA ALA A 594 18.70 19.08 38.50
C ALA A 594 17.62 19.92 37.79
N LYS A 595 16.76 20.63 38.55
CA LYS A 595 15.91 21.74 38.11
C LYS A 595 15.48 22.57 39.32
#